data_AF-A0A3N6CP54-F1
#
_entry.id   AF-A0A3N6CP54-F1
#
_cell.length_a   1.000
_cell.length_b   1.000
_cell.length_c   1.000
_cell.angle_alpha   90.00
_cell.angle_beta   90.00
_cell.angle_gamma   90.00
#
_symmetry.space_group_name_H-M   'P 1'
#
loop_
_entity.id
_entity.type
_entity.pdbx_description
1 polymer ?
#
loop_
_entity_poly.entity_id
_entity_poly.type
_entity_poly.pdbx_seq_one_letter_code
_entity_poly.pdbx_strand_id
1 'polypeptide(L)'
;MDVTNGARDSLAATLADSGGGAAGVILGVVGVAVVVLLIGAFWWGMRRRDKESPPPRPEEQPARPDHRTEIRESDVHGSDRFPEDGRAMTPYELGDHGNEVIPPEPGPDPEHPRD
;
A
#
# COMPACT_ATOMS: atom_id res chain seq x y z
N MET A 1 45.61 28.87 -31.39
CA MET A 1 45.64 28.82 -29.92
C MET A 1 44.34 29.40 -29.42
N ASP A 2 43.47 28.56 -28.84
CA ASP A 2 42.16 28.99 -28.36
C ASP A 2 42.31 29.64 -26.98
N VAL A 3 42.47 30.96 -26.99
CA VAL A 3 42.71 31.77 -25.78
C VAL A 3 41.50 31.83 -24.85
N THR A 4 40.31 31.47 -25.35
CA THR A 4 39.06 31.53 -24.59
C THR A 4 38.97 30.42 -23.55
N ASN A 5 39.48 29.23 -23.87
CA ASN A 5 39.44 28.09 -22.93
C ASN A 5 40.40 28.30 -21.76
N GLY A 6 41.62 28.78 -22.03
CA GLY A 6 42.59 29.09 -20.96
C GLY A 6 42.11 30.16 -19.98
N ALA A 7 41.34 31.15 -20.45
CA ALA A 7 40.73 32.15 -19.57
C ALA A 7 39.64 31.55 -18.68
N ARG A 8 38.80 30.65 -19.21
CA ARG A 8 37.77 29.93 -18.43
C ARG A 8 38.39 29.00 -17.40
N ASP A 9 39.45 28.29 -17.77
CA ASP A 9 40.16 27.37 -16.88
C ASP A 9 40.86 28.13 -15.74
N SER A 10 41.41 29.32 -16.02
CA SER A 10 42.03 30.19 -15.01
C SER A 10 41.01 30.80 -14.04
N LEU A 11 39.82 31.15 -14.56
CA LEU A 11 38.73 31.70 -13.77
C LEU A 11 38.07 30.61 -12.91
N ALA A 12 37.91 29.40 -13.46
CA ALA A 12 37.47 28.21 -12.74
C ALA A 12 38.48 27.80 -11.65
N ALA A 13 39.78 27.82 -11.95
CA ALA A 13 40.84 27.57 -10.98
C ALA A 13 40.85 28.62 -9.86
N THR A 14 40.66 29.90 -10.20
CA THR A 14 40.57 30.99 -9.22
C THR A 14 39.31 30.86 -8.36
N LEU A 15 38.16 30.50 -8.92
CA LEU A 15 36.93 30.23 -8.16
C LEU A 15 37.05 29.00 -7.26
N ALA A 16 37.77 27.97 -7.71
CA ALA A 16 38.07 26.79 -6.90
C ALA A 16 39.01 27.12 -5.73
N ASP A 17 40.02 27.98 -5.97
CA ASP A 17 41.03 28.37 -4.98
C ASP A 17 40.53 29.45 -3.99
N SER A 18 39.69 30.38 -4.46
CA SER A 18 39.16 31.51 -3.65
C SER A 18 37.74 31.28 -3.09
N GLY A 19 36.96 30.34 -3.66
CA GLY A 19 35.54 30.13 -3.34
C GLY A 19 35.24 28.84 -2.58
N GLY A 20 36.20 27.93 -2.41
CA GLY A 20 35.98 26.60 -1.83
C GLY A 20 35.42 26.61 -0.40
N GLY A 21 35.86 27.57 0.44
CA GLY A 21 35.37 27.70 1.82
C GLY A 21 33.91 28.18 1.91
N ALA A 22 33.56 29.22 1.14
CA ALA A 22 32.21 29.78 1.15
C ALA A 22 31.19 28.84 0.48
N ALA A 23 31.58 28.19 -0.63
CA ALA A 23 30.74 27.22 -1.31
C ALA A 23 30.47 25.98 -0.42
N GLY A 24 31.49 25.50 0.30
CA GLY A 24 31.32 24.39 1.26
C GLY A 24 30.36 24.72 2.41
N VAL A 25 30.46 25.93 2.96
CA VAL A 25 29.54 26.39 4.02
C VAL A 25 28.10 26.52 3.51
N ILE A 26 27.89 27.09 2.32
CA ILE A 26 26.55 27.22 1.73
C ILE A 26 25.94 25.83 1.48
N LEU A 27 26.69 24.90 0.89
CA LEU A 27 26.21 23.53 0.67
C LEU A 27 25.91 22.82 1.98
N GLY A 28 26.72 23.03 3.02
CA GLY A 28 26.45 22.52 4.36
C GLY A 28 25.14 23.05 4.95
N VAL A 29 24.91 24.37 4.87
CA VAL A 29 23.67 25.00 5.35
C VAL A 29 22.46 24.50 4.58
N VAL A 30 22.56 24.37 3.25
CA VAL A 30 21.48 23.81 2.41
C VAL A 30 21.19 22.36 2.81
N GLY A 31 22.22 21.54 3.03
CA GLY A 31 22.07 20.17 3.50
C GLY A 31 21.31 20.10 4.84
N VAL A 32 21.70 20.92 5.82
CA VAL A 32 21.02 21.00 7.12
C VAL A 32 19.58 21.47 6.95
N ALA A 33 19.33 22.48 6.11
CA ALA A 33 17.98 22.98 5.85
C ALA A 33 17.06 21.90 5.26
N VAL A 34 17.57 21.09 4.32
CA VAL A 34 16.83 19.95 3.76
C VAL A 34 16.51 18.92 4.85
N VAL A 35 17.48 18.57 5.70
CA VAL A 35 17.26 17.60 6.79
C VAL A 35 16.19 18.11 7.77
N VAL A 36 16.26 19.38 8.18
CA VAL A 36 15.26 19.99 9.06
C VAL A 36 13.87 19.98 8.42
N LEU A 37 13.79 20.28 7.12
CA LEU A 37 12.53 20.25 6.37
C LEU A 37 11.93 18.84 6.34
N LEU A 38 12.74 17.81 6.09
CA LEU A 38 12.28 16.41 6.06
C LEU A 38 11.80 15.94 7.44
N ILE A 39 12.54 16.26 8.51
CA ILE A 39 12.14 15.93 9.88
C ILE A 39 10.82 16.64 10.23
N GLY A 40 10.71 17.93 9.90
CA GLY A 40 9.49 18.71 10.11
C GLY A 40 8.28 18.13 9.39
N ALA A 41 8.44 17.73 8.12
CA ALA A 41 7.38 17.10 7.33
C ALA A 41 6.94 15.75 7.93
N PHE A 42 7.90 14.91 8.35
CA PHE A 42 7.60 13.64 9.00
C PHE A 42 6.86 13.83 10.32
N TRP A 43 7.33 14.75 11.16
CA TRP A 43 6.70 15.07 12.44
C TRP A 43 5.28 15.65 12.25
N TRP A 44 5.08 16.51 11.26
CA TRP A 44 3.75 17.01 10.89
C TRP A 44 2.81 15.89 10.44
N GLY A 45 3.31 14.94 9.65
CA GLY A 45 2.56 13.76 9.23
C GLY A 45 2.12 12.88 10.41
N MET A 46 3.01 12.61 11.36
CA MET A 46 2.68 11.89 12.59
C MET A 46 1.64 12.64 13.42
N ARG A 47 1.87 13.94 13.67
CA ARG A 47 0.95 14.79 14.44
C ARG A 47 -0.45 14.83 13.84
N ARG A 48 -0.57 14.71 12.52
CA ARG A 48 -1.86 14.63 11.82
C ARG A 48 -2.55 13.28 12.06
N ARG A 49 -1.81 12.18 12.02
CA ARG A 49 -2.31 10.83 12.32
C ARG A 49 -2.75 10.67 13.77
N ASP A 50 -2.08 11.34 14.71
CA ASP A 50 -2.48 11.33 16.12
C ASP A 50 -3.86 11.98 16.38
N LYS A 51 -4.41 12.71 15.40
CA LYS A 51 -5.78 13.26 15.49
C LYS A 51 -6.83 12.27 15.02
N GLU A 52 -6.43 11.16 14.41
CA GLU A 52 -7.33 10.06 14.06
C GLU A 52 -7.60 9.24 15.33
N SER A 53 -8.79 8.65 15.42
CA SER A 53 -9.11 7.75 16.52
C SER A 53 -8.12 6.59 16.55
N PRO A 54 -7.61 6.19 17.73
CA PRO A 54 -6.74 5.03 17.82
C PRO A 54 -7.46 3.80 17.25
N PRO A 55 -6.71 2.83 16.71
CA PRO A 55 -7.28 1.55 16.32
C PRO A 55 -8.12 0.98 17.48
N PRO A 56 -9.31 0.43 17.19
CA PRO A 56 -10.19 -0.06 18.23
C PRO A 56 -9.47 -1.15 19.03
N ARG A 57 -9.62 -1.10 20.34
CA ARG A 57 -9.03 -2.10 21.23
C ARG A 57 -9.74 -3.44 21.04
N PRO A 58 -9.09 -4.58 21.34
CA PRO A 58 -9.76 -5.89 21.31
C PRO A 58 -11.01 -5.94 22.19
N GLU A 59 -10.97 -5.23 23.31
CA GLU A 59 -12.07 -5.04 24.27
C GLU A 59 -13.20 -4.12 23.75
N GLU A 60 -12.92 -3.30 22.73
CA GLU A 60 -13.91 -2.48 22.00
C GLU A 60 -14.52 -3.24 20.82
N GLN A 61 -14.11 -4.49 20.57
CA GLN A 61 -14.73 -5.30 19.53
C GLN A 61 -16.20 -5.57 19.88
N PRO A 62 -17.10 -5.51 18.88
CA PRO A 62 -18.48 -5.90 19.07
C PRO A 62 -18.57 -7.32 19.63
N ALA A 63 -19.36 -7.49 20.70
CA ALA A 63 -19.63 -8.81 21.23
C ALA A 63 -20.31 -9.67 20.16
N ARG A 64 -19.97 -10.96 20.14
CA ARG A 64 -20.65 -11.92 19.28
C ARG A 64 -22.15 -11.89 19.62
N PRO A 65 -23.06 -11.70 18.65
CA PRO A 65 -24.49 -11.72 18.91
C PRO A 65 -24.93 -13.09 19.46
N ASP A 66 -25.92 -13.08 20.37
CA ASP A 66 -26.45 -14.28 21.06
C ASP A 66 -26.97 -15.35 20.11
N HIS A 67 -27.40 -14.93 18.93
CA HIS A 67 -27.97 -15.77 17.92
C HIS A 67 -27.39 -15.40 16.56
N ARG A 68 -27.37 -16.39 15.69
CA ARG A 68 -26.92 -16.25 14.32
C ARG A 68 -27.91 -15.35 13.57
N THR A 69 -27.51 -14.12 13.26
CA THR A 69 -28.28 -13.18 12.42
C THR A 69 -28.05 -13.42 10.92
N GLU A 70 -27.25 -14.43 10.55
CA GLU A 70 -27.06 -14.78 9.15
C GLU A 70 -28.34 -15.45 8.60
N ILE A 71 -28.92 -14.87 7.56
CA ILE A 71 -29.83 -15.59 6.67
C ILE A 71 -28.92 -16.56 5.92
N ARG A 72 -29.11 -17.86 6.12
CA ARG A 72 -28.41 -18.87 5.32
C ARG A 72 -29.07 -18.88 3.94
N GLU A 73 -28.63 -17.96 3.09
CA GLU A 73 -28.77 -18.14 1.66
C GLU A 73 -27.87 -19.33 1.31
N SER A 74 -28.46 -20.39 0.78
CA SER A 74 -27.68 -21.49 0.23
C SER A 74 -26.98 -20.91 -0.98
N ASP A 75 -25.78 -20.41 -0.76
CA ASP A 75 -24.98 -19.88 -1.83
C ASP A 75 -24.77 -21.01 -2.83
N VAL A 76 -25.38 -20.88 -4.01
CA VAL A 76 -25.23 -21.83 -5.11
C VAL A 76 -23.85 -21.54 -5.68
N HIS A 77 -22.82 -21.86 -4.93
CA HIS A 77 -21.48 -21.92 -5.47
C HIS A 77 -21.46 -23.10 -6.44
N GLY A 78 -20.74 -22.94 -7.54
CA GLY A 78 -20.45 -24.05 -8.42
C GLY A 78 -19.64 -25.12 -7.67
N SER A 79 -19.32 -26.22 -8.33
CA SER A 79 -18.65 -27.33 -7.66
C SER A 79 -17.23 -26.91 -7.21
N ASP A 80 -17.09 -26.43 -5.98
CA ASP A 80 -15.82 -26.07 -5.34
C ASP A 80 -15.08 -27.33 -4.85
N ARG A 81 -14.97 -28.33 -5.74
CA ARG A 81 -14.24 -29.56 -5.45
C ARG A 81 -12.77 -29.34 -5.75
N PHE A 82 -11.99 -29.21 -4.69
CA PHE A 82 -10.53 -29.26 -4.76
C PHE A 82 -10.05 -30.68 -5.12
N PRO A 83 -8.84 -30.81 -5.71
CA PRO A 83 -8.21 -32.10 -5.96
C PRO A 83 -8.12 -32.96 -4.68
N GLU A 84 -8.43 -34.25 -4.80
CA GLU A 84 -8.43 -35.19 -3.67
C GLU A 84 -7.02 -35.55 -3.17
N ASP A 85 -5.99 -35.20 -3.92
CA ASP A 85 -4.58 -35.44 -3.57
C ASP A 85 -4.05 -34.49 -2.49
N GLY A 86 -4.83 -33.49 -2.08
CA GLY A 86 -4.53 -32.58 -0.98
C GLY A 86 -3.36 -31.62 -1.25
N ARG A 87 -2.89 -31.55 -2.50
CA ARG A 87 -1.82 -30.62 -2.87
C ARG A 87 -2.36 -29.19 -2.96
N ALA A 88 -1.54 -28.22 -2.56
CA ALA A 88 -1.86 -26.82 -2.78
C ALA A 88 -1.89 -26.53 -4.28
N MET A 89 -2.99 -25.92 -4.74
CA MET A 89 -3.10 -25.41 -6.11
C MET A 89 -2.23 -24.16 -6.27
N THR A 90 -1.45 -24.12 -7.33
CA THR A 90 -0.76 -22.89 -7.74
C THR A 90 -1.76 -21.88 -8.32
N PRO A 91 -1.41 -20.57 -8.39
CA PRO A 91 -2.31 -19.55 -8.94
C PRO A 91 -2.83 -19.84 -10.36
N TYR A 92 -2.08 -20.61 -11.16
CA TYR A 92 -2.47 -20.99 -12.53
C TYR A 92 -3.34 -22.25 -12.59
N GLU A 93 -3.34 -23.06 -11.53
CA GLU A 93 -4.19 -24.24 -11.38
C GLU A 93 -5.56 -23.89 -10.76
N LEU A 94 -5.72 -22.65 -10.27
CA LEU A 94 -6.94 -22.18 -9.63
C LEU A 94 -8.09 -21.97 -10.62
N GLY A 95 -7.84 -21.81 -11.92
CA GLY A 95 -8.89 -21.76 -12.95
C GLY A 95 -10.06 -20.82 -12.60
N ASP A 96 -11.28 -21.37 -12.62
CA ASP A 96 -12.53 -20.68 -12.23
C ASP A 96 -12.85 -20.75 -10.72
N HIS A 97 -12.00 -21.40 -9.90
CA HIS A 97 -12.20 -21.45 -8.45
C HIS A 97 -12.14 -20.03 -7.87
N GLY A 98 -13.27 -19.57 -7.31
CA GLY A 98 -13.43 -18.24 -6.71
C GLY A 98 -13.87 -17.11 -7.65
N ASN A 99 -14.04 -17.38 -8.96
CA ASN A 99 -14.58 -16.42 -9.95
C ASN A 99 -15.83 -16.93 -10.66
N GLU A 100 -16.40 -18.03 -10.21
CA GLU A 100 -17.59 -18.62 -10.79
C GLU A 100 -18.79 -17.66 -10.71
N VAL A 101 -19.52 -17.57 -11.82
CA VAL A 101 -20.79 -16.84 -11.86
C VAL A 101 -21.79 -17.67 -11.06
N ILE A 102 -22.39 -17.07 -10.02
CA ILE A 102 -23.49 -17.65 -9.26
C ILE A 102 -24.54 -18.14 -10.27
N PRO A 103 -24.79 -19.46 -10.38
CA PRO A 103 -25.79 -19.99 -11.28
C PRO A 103 -27.13 -19.32 -10.98
N PRO A 104 -27.91 -18.98 -12.02
CA PRO A 104 -29.25 -18.43 -11.81
C PRO A 104 -30.03 -19.37 -10.90
N GLU A 105 -30.78 -18.82 -9.95
CA GLU A 105 -31.58 -19.61 -9.02
C GLU A 105 -32.33 -20.71 -9.79
N PRO A 106 -32.23 -21.99 -9.39
CA PRO A 106 -33.12 -22.99 -9.92
C PRO A 106 -34.54 -22.51 -9.60
N GLY A 107 -35.33 -22.26 -10.66
CA GLY A 107 -36.73 -21.90 -10.53
C GLY A 107 -37.46 -22.91 -9.64
N PRO A 108 -38.58 -22.49 -9.01
CA PRO A 108 -39.24 -23.28 -7.98
C PRO A 108 -39.46 -24.71 -8.45
N ASP A 109 -38.81 -25.64 -7.75
CA ASP A 109 -38.95 -27.07 -7.98
C ASP A 109 -40.41 -27.46 -7.67
N PRO A 110 -41.20 -27.94 -8.64
CA PRO A 110 -42.62 -28.23 -8.43
C PRO A 110 -42.86 -29.43 -7.49
N GLU A 111 -41.81 -30.11 -7.02
CA GLU A 111 -41.90 -31.37 -6.29
C GLU A 111 -41.74 -31.30 -4.77
N HIS A 112 -41.73 -30.11 -4.15
CA HIS A 112 -41.74 -30.02 -2.68
C HIS A 112 -43.09 -29.56 -2.11
N PRO A 113 -44.02 -30.50 -1.81
CA PRO A 113 -45.18 -30.24 -0.95
C PRO A 113 -44.73 -29.67 0.38
N ARG A 114 -45.30 -28.52 0.76
CA ARG A 114 -45.15 -27.93 2.08
C ARG A 114 -46.07 -28.69 3.04
N ASP A 115 -45.50 -29.55 3.86
CA ASP A 115 -46.16 -30.10 5.06
C ASP A 115 -45.87 -29.21 6.29
#